data_AF-A0A183B6V3-F1
#
_entry.id   AF-A0A183B6V3-F1
#
_cell.length_a   1.000
_cell.length_b   1.000
_cell.length_c   1.000
_cell.angle_alpha   90.00
_cell.angle_beta   90.00
_cell.angle_gamma   90.00
#
_symmetry.space_group_name_H-M   'P 1'
#
loop_
_entity.id
_entity.type
_entity.pdbx_description
1 polymer ?
#
loop_
_entity_poly.entity_id
_entity_poly.type
_entity_poly.pdbx_seq_one_letter_code
_entity_poly.pdbx_strand_id
1 'polypeptide(L)'
;MRDQRYEQSDQNLNLSQRIRGDSNDLIAETNALTNKNMNAVTHRLKERLKDTNFWKTELEREITDVLAVTEKVLLRKRELQNALIAVDETMHICTDNLNARRRHSGEDLQQDDVERELIKVSAFQRIVA
;
A
#
# COMPACT_ATOMS: atom_id res chain seq x y z
N MET A 1 59.81 -62.18 -22.60
CA MET A 1 58.94 -61.26 -23.39
C MET A 1 57.44 -61.50 -23.18
N ARG A 2 56.95 -62.74 -23.04
CA ARG A 2 55.54 -63.01 -22.71
C ARG A 2 55.15 -62.55 -21.29
N ASP A 3 55.97 -62.86 -20.29
CA ASP A 3 55.65 -62.55 -18.88
C ASP A 3 55.53 -61.05 -18.59
N GLN A 4 56.40 -60.24 -19.18
CA GLN A 4 56.37 -58.78 -19.06
C GLN A 4 55.09 -58.15 -19.64
N ARG A 5 54.52 -58.74 -20.71
CA ARG A 5 53.25 -58.28 -21.29
C ARG A 5 52.05 -58.67 -20.43
N TYR A 6 52.11 -59.83 -19.77
CA TYR A 6 51.06 -60.25 -18.83
C TYR A 6 51.06 -59.36 -17.58
N GLU A 7 52.23 -59.07 -17.02
CA GLU A 7 52.36 -58.18 -15.86
C GLU A 7 51.86 -56.76 -16.18
N GLN A 8 52.21 -56.22 -17.35
CA GLN A 8 51.70 -54.93 -17.80
C GLN A 8 50.17 -54.93 -18.01
N SER A 9 49.62 -56.03 -18.54
CA SER A 9 48.17 -56.18 -18.69
C SER A 9 47.45 -56.22 -17.33
N ASP A 10 48.02 -56.89 -16.34
CA ASP A 10 47.43 -56.98 -15.00
C ASP A 10 47.45 -55.61 -14.28
N GLN A 11 48.57 -54.88 -14.39
CA GLN A 11 48.67 -53.49 -13.91
C GLN A 11 47.63 -52.57 -14.57
N ASN A 12 47.43 -52.70 -15.88
CA ASN A 12 46.43 -51.92 -16.62
C ASN A 12 44.99 -52.25 -16.18
N LEU A 13 44.71 -53.53 -15.90
CA LEU A 13 43.40 -53.97 -15.40
C LEU A 13 43.13 -53.41 -14.01
N ASN A 14 44.11 -53.51 -13.10
CA ASN A 14 44.00 -52.97 -11.74
C ASN A 14 43.77 -51.45 -11.77
N LEU A 15 44.55 -50.73 -12.57
CA LEU A 15 44.40 -49.28 -12.74
C LEU A 15 43.01 -48.92 -13.28
N SER A 16 42.54 -49.65 -14.30
CA SER A 16 41.22 -49.42 -14.89
C SER A 16 40.09 -49.70 -13.89
N GLN A 17 40.22 -50.74 -13.07
CA GLN A 17 39.25 -51.04 -12.01
C GLN A 17 39.22 -49.95 -10.95
N ARG A 18 40.39 -49.46 -10.52
CA ARG A 18 40.48 -48.35 -9.56
C ARG A 18 39.85 -47.07 -10.10
N ILE A 19 40.18 -46.68 -11.35
CA ILE A 19 39.59 -45.50 -12.00
C ILE A 19 38.06 -45.62 -12.08
N ARG A 20 37.52 -46.80 -12.36
CA ARG A 20 36.07 -47.02 -12.37
C ARG A 20 35.46 -46.88 -10.97
N GLY A 21 36.15 -47.37 -9.93
CA GLY A 21 35.76 -47.17 -8.54
C GLY A 21 35.71 -45.68 -8.19
N ASP A 22 36.83 -44.98 -8.38
CA ASP A 22 36.95 -43.55 -8.12
C ASP A 22 35.91 -42.73 -8.90
N SER A 23 35.64 -43.10 -10.16
CA SER A 23 34.60 -42.45 -10.97
C SER A 23 33.19 -42.70 -10.43
N ASN A 24 32.88 -43.89 -9.94
CA ASN A 24 31.58 -44.18 -9.36
C ASN A 24 31.38 -43.41 -8.04
N ASP A 25 32.43 -43.33 -7.22
CA ASP A 25 32.42 -42.58 -5.97
C ASP A 25 32.21 -41.08 -6.24
N LEU A 26 32.91 -40.52 -7.23
CA LEU A 26 32.73 -39.13 -7.66
C LEU A 26 31.30 -38.86 -8.15
N ILE A 27 30.72 -39.78 -8.93
CA ILE A 27 29.33 -39.66 -9.39
C ILE A 27 28.37 -39.68 -8.21
N ALA A 28 28.56 -40.59 -7.25
CA ALA A 28 27.71 -40.69 -6.06
C ALA A 28 27.79 -39.43 -5.20
N GLU A 29 28.99 -38.91 -4.96
CA GLU A 29 29.21 -37.68 -4.20
C GLU A 29 28.58 -36.47 -4.91
N THR A 30 28.81 -36.33 -6.21
CA THR A 30 28.24 -35.24 -7.02
C THR A 30 26.72 -35.28 -7.01
N ASN A 31 26.12 -36.46 -7.13
CA ASN A 31 24.67 -36.63 -7.05
C ASN A 31 24.12 -36.28 -5.66
N ALA A 32 24.79 -36.72 -4.59
CA ALA A 32 24.40 -36.40 -3.22
C ALA A 32 24.45 -34.88 -2.96
N LEU A 33 25.53 -34.23 -3.38
CA LEU A 33 25.69 -32.78 -3.23
C LEU A 33 24.65 -32.01 -4.07
N THR A 34 24.42 -32.44 -5.31
CA THR A 34 23.42 -31.83 -6.20
C THR A 34 22.03 -31.92 -5.58
N ASN A 35 21.62 -33.10 -5.12
CA ASN A 35 20.31 -33.29 -4.48
C ASN A 35 20.16 -32.44 -3.22
N LYS A 36 21.19 -32.38 -2.38
CA LYS A 36 21.19 -31.53 -1.17
C LYS A 36 21.01 -30.05 -1.53
N ASN A 37 21.78 -29.56 -2.51
CA ASN A 37 21.71 -28.17 -2.94
C ASN A 37 20.36 -27.84 -3.58
N MET A 38 19.85 -28.72 -4.46
CA MET A 38 18.53 -28.56 -5.08
C MET A 38 17.43 -28.50 -4.03
N ASN A 39 17.43 -29.40 -3.06
CA ASN A 39 16.44 -29.40 -1.97
C ASN A 39 16.48 -28.10 -1.17
N ALA A 40 17.68 -27.62 -0.82
CA ALA A 40 17.86 -26.36 -0.09
C ALA A 40 17.37 -25.15 -0.90
N VAL A 41 17.70 -25.10 -2.20
CA VAL A 41 17.25 -24.03 -3.10
C VAL A 41 15.73 -24.07 -3.27
N THR A 42 15.15 -25.24 -3.53
CA THR A 42 13.70 -25.41 -3.64
C THR A 42 12.98 -24.97 -2.37
N HIS A 43 13.51 -25.28 -1.19
CA HIS A 43 12.94 -24.81 0.08
C HIS A 43 12.94 -23.29 0.18
N ARG A 44 14.09 -22.65 -0.06
CA ARG A 44 14.22 -21.18 -0.02
C ARG A 44 13.31 -20.50 -1.05
N LEU A 45 13.16 -21.08 -2.23
CA LEU A 45 12.25 -20.56 -3.25
C LEU A 45 10.79 -20.65 -2.81
N LYS A 46 10.39 -21.74 -2.14
CA LYS A 46 9.04 -21.88 -1.57
C LYS A 46 8.76 -20.83 -0.50
N GLU A 47 9.72 -20.59 0.40
CA GLU A 47 9.61 -19.54 1.42
C GLU A 47 9.47 -18.16 0.79
N ARG A 48 10.37 -17.80 -0.14
CA ARG A 48 10.30 -16.52 -0.85
C ARG A 48 9.00 -16.33 -1.62
N LEU A 49 8.49 -17.39 -2.25
CA LEU A 49 7.21 -17.34 -2.97
C LEU A 49 6.05 -17.09 -1.99
N LYS A 50 6.04 -17.77 -0.85
CA LYS A 50 5.05 -17.57 0.20
C LYS A 50 5.08 -16.12 0.72
N ASP A 51 6.27 -15.61 1.02
CA ASP A 51 6.43 -14.24 1.52
C ASP A 51 6.00 -13.21 0.47
N THR A 52 6.40 -13.40 -0.78
CA THR A 52 6.01 -12.51 -1.89
C THR A 52 4.50 -12.49 -2.06
N ASN A 53 3.85 -13.65 -2.02
CA ASN A 53 2.40 -13.74 -2.14
C ASN A 53 1.69 -13.11 -0.94
N PHE A 54 2.20 -13.34 0.28
CA PHE A 54 1.68 -12.71 1.48
C PHE A 54 1.73 -11.18 1.38
N TRP A 55 2.89 -10.61 1.05
CA TRP A 55 3.04 -9.16 0.90
C TRP A 55 2.20 -8.60 -0.23
N LYS A 56 2.05 -9.33 -1.34
CA LYS A 56 1.14 -8.93 -2.42
C LYS A 56 -0.29 -8.79 -1.90
N THR A 57 -0.82 -9.81 -1.21
CA THR A 57 -2.17 -9.78 -0.67
C THR A 57 -2.35 -8.69 0.39
N GLU A 58 -1.34 -8.48 1.24
CA GLU A 58 -1.38 -7.43 2.26
C GLU A 58 -1.41 -6.03 1.62
N LEU A 59 -0.61 -5.80 0.59
CA LEU A 59 -0.61 -4.54 -0.18
C LEU A 59 -1.95 -4.33 -0.91
N GLU A 60 -2.52 -5.38 -1.52
CA GLU A 60 -3.84 -5.30 -2.17
C GLU A 60 -4.95 -4.93 -1.18
N ARG A 61 -4.90 -5.48 0.04
CA ARG A 61 -5.82 -5.10 1.13
C ARG A 61 -5.63 -3.64 1.52
N GLU A 62 -4.40 -3.22 1.79
CA GLU A 62 -4.09 -1.85 2.22
C GLU A 62 -4.51 -0.82 1.17
N ILE A 63 -4.28 -1.11 -0.12
CA ILE A 63 -4.75 -0.25 -1.23
C ILE A 63 -6.27 -0.09 -1.17
N THR A 64 -7.00 -1.18 -0.96
CA THR A 64 -8.47 -1.15 -0.88
C THR A 64 -8.95 -0.32 0.32
N ASP A 65 -8.30 -0.49 1.48
CA ASP A 65 -8.63 0.24 2.70
C ASP A 65 -8.38 1.75 2.53
N VAL A 66 -7.22 2.13 1.97
CA VAL A 66 -6.87 3.53 1.69
C VAL A 66 -7.83 4.15 0.67
N LEU A 67 -8.22 3.43 -0.38
CA LEU A 67 -9.22 3.91 -1.34
C LEU A 67 -10.57 4.17 -0.66
N ALA A 68 -11.04 3.24 0.17
CA ALA A 68 -12.31 3.39 0.89
C ALA A 68 -12.29 4.58 1.86
N VAL A 69 -11.17 4.81 2.56
CA VAL A 69 -11.00 5.99 3.41
C VAL A 69 -10.96 7.27 2.58
N THR A 70 -10.24 7.26 1.46
CA THR A 70 -10.14 8.42 0.55
C THR A 70 -11.50 8.84 0.01
N GLU A 71 -12.32 7.88 -0.43
CA GLU A 71 -13.69 8.15 -0.88
C GLU A 71 -14.55 8.79 0.22
N LYS A 72 -14.48 8.28 1.45
CA LYS A 72 -15.20 8.86 2.59
C LYS A 72 -14.77 10.30 2.87
N VAL A 73 -13.46 10.57 2.84
CA VAL A 73 -12.92 11.92 3.06
C VAL A 73 -13.34 12.87 1.93
N LEU A 74 -13.33 12.41 0.67
CA LEU A 74 -13.79 13.20 -0.46
C LEU A 74 -15.29 13.54 -0.36
N LEU A 75 -16.12 12.59 0.08
CA LEU A 75 -17.54 12.85 0.34
C LEU A 75 -17.71 13.93 1.41
N ARG A 76 -17.04 13.79 2.56
CA ARG A 76 -17.11 14.79 3.64
C ARG A 76 -16.61 16.16 3.20
N LYS A 77 -15.55 16.21 2.39
CA LYS A 77 -15.07 17.47 1.80
C LYS A 77 -16.16 18.13 0.97
N ARG A 78 -16.85 17.38 0.10
CA ARG A 78 -17.93 17.91 -0.74
C ARG A 78 -19.10 18.41 0.10
N GLU A 79 -19.51 17.64 1.11
CA GLU A 79 -20.59 18.04 2.04
C GLU A 79 -20.24 19.34 2.77
N LEU A 80 -19.01 19.47 3.28
CA LEU A 80 -18.54 20.68 3.95
C LEU A 80 -18.46 21.88 2.99
N GLN A 81 -18.01 21.67 1.76
CA GLN A 81 -18.00 22.73 0.74
C GLN A 81 -19.41 23.23 0.42
N ASN A 82 -20.37 22.32 0.27
CA ASN A 82 -21.76 22.68 0.03
C ASN A 82 -22.39 23.41 1.24
N ALA A 83 -22.10 22.93 2.46
CA ALA A 83 -22.56 23.58 3.68
C ALA A 83 -21.97 25.00 3.81
N LEU A 84 -20.70 25.19 3.44
CA LEU A 84 -20.05 26.49 3.46
C LEU A 84 -20.73 27.46 2.47
N ILE A 85 -20.98 27.02 1.23
CA ILE A 85 -21.69 27.83 0.23
C ILE A 85 -23.07 28.24 0.75
N ALA A 86 -23.84 27.31 1.33
CA ALA A 86 -25.15 27.61 1.88
C ALA A 86 -25.10 28.62 3.05
N VAL A 87 -24.07 28.52 3.90
CA VAL A 87 -23.85 29.50 4.97
C VAL A 87 -23.50 30.86 4.40
N ASP A 88 -22.63 30.94 3.38
CA ASP A 88 -22.26 32.18 2.71
C ASP A 88 -23.47 32.87 2.07
N GLU A 89 -24.32 32.13 1.36
CA GLU A 89 -25.57 32.63 0.79
C GLU A 89 -26.51 33.14 1.89
N THR A 90 -26.65 32.39 2.99
CA THR A 90 -27.50 32.78 4.13
C THR A 90 -26.98 34.06 4.79
N MET A 91 -25.66 34.21 4.95
CA MET A 91 -25.04 35.42 5.49
C MET A 91 -25.29 36.64 4.59
N HIS A 92 -25.24 36.48 3.26
CA HIS A 92 -25.58 37.55 2.33
C HIS A 92 -27.03 38.01 2.52
N ILE A 93 -27.97 37.07 2.61
CA ILE A 93 -29.39 37.37 2.83
C ILE A 93 -29.59 38.07 4.18
N CYS A 94 -28.95 37.60 5.25
CA CYS A 94 -29.02 38.27 6.56
C CYS A 94 -28.48 39.70 6.51
N THR A 95 -27.38 39.93 5.81
CA THR A 95 -26.80 41.26 5.62
C THR A 95 -27.73 42.18 4.84
N ASP A 96 -28.34 41.70 3.76
CA ASP A 96 -29.32 42.46 2.98
C ASP A 96 -30.57 42.82 3.80
N ASN A 97 -31.08 41.87 4.58
CA ASN A 97 -32.21 42.11 5.48
C ASN A 97 -31.88 43.15 6.56
N LEU A 98 -30.69 43.10 7.14
CA LEU A 98 -30.23 44.10 8.11
C LEU A 98 -30.11 45.49 7.45
N ASN A 99 -29.53 45.56 6.26
CA ASN A 99 -29.43 46.80 5.50
C ASN A 99 -30.80 47.36 5.12
N ALA A 100 -31.76 46.50 4.76
CA ALA A 100 -33.12 46.90 4.47
C ALA A 100 -33.80 47.51 5.71
N ARG A 101 -33.66 46.88 6.87
CA ARG A 101 -34.19 47.39 8.15
C ARG A 101 -33.60 48.75 8.52
N ARG A 102 -32.29 48.94 8.35
CA ARG A 102 -31.58 50.20 8.60
C ARG A 102 -31.99 51.36 7.70
N ARG A 103 -32.73 51.12 6.61
CA ARG A 103 -33.31 52.19 5.78
C ARG A 103 -34.55 52.83 6.41
N HIS A 104 -35.20 52.15 7.36
CA HIS A 104 -36.31 52.73 8.11
C HIS A 104 -35.79 53.72 9.16
N SER A 105 -36.54 54.79 9.40
CA SER A 105 -36.17 55.86 10.36
C SER A 105 -37.42 56.40 11.05
N GLY A 106 -37.23 57.04 12.22
CA GLY A 106 -38.34 57.58 13.00
C GLY A 106 -39.18 56.48 13.66
N GLU A 107 -40.50 56.59 13.57
CA GLU A 107 -41.46 55.66 14.19
C GLU A 107 -41.44 54.25 13.56
N ASP A 108 -40.93 54.11 12.33
CA ASP A 108 -40.80 52.83 11.61
C ASP A 108 -39.51 52.05 11.94
N LEU A 109 -38.64 52.59 12.82
CA LEU A 109 -37.40 51.90 13.21
C LEU A 109 -37.71 50.69 14.12
N GLN A 110 -37.42 49.48 13.62
CA GLN A 110 -37.73 48.22 14.31
C GLN A 110 -36.50 47.60 14.99
N GLN A 111 -36.26 47.93 16.27
CA GLN A 111 -35.24 47.31 17.12
C GLN A 111 -35.76 46.07 17.86
N ASP A 112 -36.22 45.08 17.10
CA ASP A 112 -36.79 43.84 17.64
C ASP A 112 -35.73 42.74 17.83
N ASP A 113 -36.20 41.57 18.29
CA ASP A 113 -35.35 40.38 18.45
C ASP A 113 -34.71 39.94 17.14
N VAL A 114 -35.39 40.14 16.01
CA VAL A 114 -34.90 39.75 14.68
C VAL A 114 -33.70 40.62 14.29
N GLU A 115 -33.74 41.93 14.51
CA GLU A 115 -32.58 42.81 14.25
C GLU A 115 -31.37 42.41 15.11
N ARG A 116 -31.59 42.05 16.38
CA ARG A 116 -30.50 41.58 17.26
C ARG A 116 -29.84 40.31 16.74
N GLU A 117 -30.62 39.33 16.26
CA GLU A 117 -30.07 38.10 15.69
C GLU A 117 -29.35 38.35 14.34
N LEU A 118 -29.89 39.22 13.48
CA LEU A 118 -29.22 39.60 12.22
C LEU A 118 -27.86 40.27 12.44
N ILE A 119 -27.73 41.10 13.49
CA ILE A 119 -26.45 41.71 13.87
C ILE A 119 -25.44 40.64 14.29
N LYS A 120 -25.85 39.62 15.06
CA LYS A 120 -24.95 38.51 15.47
C LYS A 120 -24.41 37.75 14.25
N VAL A 121 -25.29 37.41 13.30
CA VAL A 121 -24.90 36.69 12.08
C VAL A 121 -23.97 37.54 11.21
N SER A 122 -24.26 38.82 11.02
CA SER A 122 -23.38 39.72 10.24
C SER A 122 -22.02 39.98 10.91
N ALA A 123 -21.93 39.89 12.24
CA ALA A 123 -20.67 39.96 12.96
C ALA A 123 -19.80 38.72 12.70
N PHE A 124 -20.42 37.54 12.57
CA PHE A 124 -19.71 36.30 12.24
C PHE A 124 -19.01 36.39 10.88
N GLN A 125 -19.64 37.00 9.87
CA GLN A 125 -19.04 37.20 8.54
C GLN A 125 -17.73 38.00 8.57
N ARG A 126 -17.55 38.92 9.53
CA ARG A 126 -16.31 39.72 9.68
C ARG A 126 -15.16 38.96 10.33
N ILE A 127 -15.45 37.82 10.98
CA ILE A 127 -14.44 36.99 11.65
C ILE A 127 -13.81 36.00 10.66
N VAL A 128 -14.55 35.65 9.60
CA VAL A 128 -14.16 34.62 8.62
C VAL A 128 -13.42 35.21 7.40
N ALA A 129 -13.55 36.52 7.14
CA ALA A 129 -12.85 37.24 6.06
C ALA A 129 -11.47 37.77 6.50
#